data_AF-A0A2W2B7V1-F1
#
_entry.id   AF-A0A2W2B7V1-F1
#
_cell.length_a   1.000
_cell.length_b   1.000
_cell.length_c   1.000
_cell.angle_alpha   90.00
_cell.angle_beta   90.00
_cell.angle_gamma   90.00
#
_symmetry.space_group_name_H-M   'P 1'
#
loop_
_entity.id
_entity.type
_entity.pdbx_description
1 polymer ?
#
loop_
_entity_poly.entity_id
_entity_poly.type
_entity_poly.pdbx_seq_one_letter_code
_entity_poly.pdbx_strand_id
1 'polypeptide(L)'
;MADVDYEACRYSVTVRTDDPAVLHMLRGLTQQCESGRFKQIAWGGTGERDWAVADHEVTFRFSAPTDRSRFRSEARRLLPDGSWTELRSDDNDPATRQRS
;
A
#
# COMPACT_ATOMS: atom_id res chain seq x y z
N MET A 1 9.02 -4.67 16.65
CA MET A 1 7.86 -3.92 16.15
C MET A 1 6.66 -4.49 16.88
N ALA A 2 5.88 -3.65 17.57
CA ALA A 2 4.82 -4.12 18.44
C ALA A 2 3.53 -4.38 17.64
N ASP A 3 2.63 -5.24 18.12
CA ASP A 3 1.38 -5.55 17.41
C ASP A 3 0.48 -4.32 17.26
N VAL A 4 0.57 -3.38 18.22
CA VAL A 4 -0.09 -2.07 18.14
C VAL A 4 0.32 -1.25 16.92
N ASP A 5 1.56 -1.41 16.41
CA ASP A 5 2.02 -0.70 15.22
C ASP A 5 1.36 -1.28 13.95
N TYR A 6 1.08 -2.58 13.95
CA TYR A 6 0.39 -3.28 12.86
C TYR A 6 -1.11 -2.95 12.85
N GLU A 7 -1.74 -2.95 14.03
CA GLU A 7 -3.15 -2.58 14.20
C GLU A 7 -3.41 -1.11 13.83
N ALA A 8 -2.45 -0.21 14.12
CA ALA A 8 -2.54 1.18 13.70
C ALA A 8 -2.61 1.32 12.17
N CYS A 9 -1.90 0.46 11.43
CA CYS A 9 -1.92 0.43 9.97
C CYS A 9 -3.16 -0.31 9.44
N ARG A 10 -4.35 0.29 9.61
CA ARG A 10 -5.63 -0.31 9.21
C ARG A 10 -6.34 0.37 8.04
N TYR A 11 -5.89 1.56 7.65
CA TYR A 11 -6.48 2.28 6.54
C TYR A 11 -5.86 1.76 5.25
N SER A 12 -6.54 0.91 4.52
CA SER A 12 -6.00 0.23 3.36
C SER A 12 -6.54 0.77 2.03
N VAL A 13 -5.77 0.53 0.98
CA VAL A 13 -6.17 0.66 -0.43
C VAL A 13 -5.59 -0.53 -1.19
N THR A 14 -6.45 -1.25 -1.89
CA THR A 14 -6.03 -2.29 -2.84
C THR A 14 -6.06 -1.72 -4.24
N VAL A 15 -4.96 -1.89 -4.96
CA VAL A 15 -4.80 -1.47 -6.35
C VAL A 15 -4.37 -2.65 -7.21
N ARG A 16 -4.67 -2.56 -8.51
CA ARG A 16 -4.14 -3.45 -9.56
C ARG A 16 -3.15 -2.68 -10.42
N THR A 17 -2.05 -3.32 -10.77
CA THR A 17 -1.15 -2.85 -11.83
C THR A 17 -0.44 -4.05 -12.44
N ASP A 18 -0.41 -4.15 -13.76
CA ASP A 18 0.26 -5.26 -14.46
C ASP A 18 1.75 -4.95 -14.74
N ASP A 19 2.25 -3.78 -14.30
CA ASP A 19 3.64 -3.35 -14.52
C ASP A 19 4.45 -3.37 -13.19
N PRO A 20 5.51 -4.19 -13.09
CA PRO A 20 6.39 -4.22 -11.93
C PRO A 20 7.05 -2.87 -11.60
N ALA A 21 7.35 -2.04 -12.59
CA ALA A 21 7.93 -0.72 -12.36
C ALA A 21 6.92 0.19 -11.65
N VAL A 22 5.64 0.11 -12.05
CA VAL A 22 4.55 0.84 -11.39
C VAL A 22 4.34 0.35 -9.97
N LEU A 23 4.39 -0.97 -9.74
CA LEU A 23 4.40 -1.55 -8.38
C LEU A 23 5.49 -0.91 -7.50
N HIS A 24 6.74 -0.84 -7.97
CA HIS A 24 7.84 -0.26 -7.21
C HIS A 24 7.65 1.24 -6.94
N MET A 25 7.14 2.00 -7.91
CA MET A 25 6.81 3.41 -7.71
C MET A 25 5.71 3.59 -6.64
N LEU A 26 4.65 2.79 -6.69
CA LEU A 26 3.57 2.81 -5.70
C LEU A 26 4.06 2.45 -4.30
N ARG A 27 4.99 1.49 -4.17
CA ARG A 27 5.67 1.17 -2.90
C ARG A 27 6.46 2.36 -2.36
N GLY A 28 7.22 3.04 -3.23
CA GLY A 28 7.96 4.25 -2.87
C GLY A 28 7.04 5.40 -2.41
N LEU A 29 5.93 5.62 -3.12
CA LEU A 29 4.91 6.61 -2.73
C LEU A 29 4.26 6.28 -1.40
N THR A 30 3.94 5.00 -1.18
CA THR A 30 3.40 4.53 0.11
C THR A 30 4.36 4.85 1.25
N GLN A 31 5.65 4.54 1.09
CA GLN A 31 6.68 4.87 2.08
C GLN A 31 6.80 6.39 2.31
N GLN A 32 6.68 7.20 1.25
CA GLN A 32 6.75 8.65 1.35
C GLN A 32 5.54 9.24 2.08
N CYS A 33 4.34 8.74 1.81
CA CYS A 33 3.08 9.23 2.36
C CYS A 33 2.80 8.76 3.79
N GLU A 34 3.22 7.54 4.14
CA GLU A 34 3.00 6.98 5.47
C GLU A 34 3.71 7.80 6.55
N SER A 35 2.95 8.31 7.51
CA SER A 35 3.45 9.14 8.62
C SER A 35 3.85 8.33 9.86
N GLY A 36 3.43 7.06 9.94
CA GLY A 36 3.71 6.17 11.04
C GLY A 36 5.19 5.84 11.22
N ARG A 37 5.53 5.40 12.43
CA ARG A 37 6.91 5.10 12.85
C ARG A 37 7.58 4.03 11.99
N PHE A 38 6.80 3.03 11.57
CA PHE A 38 7.29 1.86 10.84
C PHE A 38 6.66 1.79 9.45
N LYS A 39 7.12 2.67 8.56
CA LYS A 39 6.65 2.79 7.18
C LYS A 39 6.68 1.49 6.38
N GLN A 40 7.51 0.52 6.76
CA GLN A 40 7.57 -0.79 6.11
C GLN A 40 6.32 -1.66 6.33
N ILE A 41 5.55 -1.39 7.39
CA ILE A 41 4.27 -2.08 7.61
C ILE A 41 3.30 -1.76 6.46
N ALA A 42 3.33 -0.51 5.99
CA ALA A 42 2.41 0.01 4.98
C ALA A 42 2.47 -0.70 3.62
N TRP A 43 3.63 -1.29 3.28
CA TRP A 43 3.85 -2.01 2.03
C TRP A 43 4.30 -3.47 2.25
N GLY A 44 4.19 -3.99 3.47
CA GLY A 44 4.49 -5.39 3.75
C GLY A 44 3.67 -6.33 2.87
N GLY A 45 4.30 -7.39 2.34
CA GLY A 45 3.60 -8.40 1.51
C GLY A 45 3.30 -7.95 0.08
N THR A 46 3.86 -6.83 -0.37
CA THR A 46 3.71 -6.33 -1.75
C THR A 46 4.91 -6.68 -2.65
N GLY A 47 5.61 -7.79 -2.37
CA GLY A 47 6.77 -8.21 -3.18
C GLY A 47 6.32 -8.70 -4.56
N GLU A 48 7.21 -8.67 -5.56
CA GLU A 48 6.86 -9.09 -6.94
C GLU A 48 6.29 -10.52 -7.00
N ARG A 49 6.82 -11.45 -6.20
CA ARG A 49 6.29 -12.82 -6.14
C ARG A 49 4.86 -12.85 -5.60
N ASP A 50 4.58 -12.09 -4.53
CA ASP A 50 3.26 -12.05 -3.91
C ASP A 50 2.25 -11.38 -4.84
N TRP A 51 2.66 -10.27 -5.45
CA TRP A 51 1.91 -9.54 -6.49
C TRP A 51 1.56 -10.43 -7.68
N ALA A 52 2.52 -11.19 -8.22
CA ALA A 52 2.28 -12.09 -9.35
C ALA A 52 1.32 -13.24 -9.01
N VAL A 53 1.33 -13.73 -7.76
CA VAL A 53 0.41 -14.78 -7.30
C VAL A 53 -0.99 -14.22 -6.99
N ALA A 54 -1.09 -12.93 -6.65
CA ALA A 54 -2.33 -12.26 -6.28
C ALA A 54 -3.07 -11.59 -7.46
N ASP A 55 -2.96 -12.12 -8.68
CA ASP A 55 -3.54 -11.54 -9.91
C ASP A 55 -3.18 -10.04 -10.09
N HIS A 56 -1.93 -9.70 -9.77
CA HIS A 56 -1.41 -8.34 -9.85
C HIS A 56 -2.11 -7.32 -8.94
N GLU A 57 -2.83 -7.78 -7.91
CA GLU A 57 -3.41 -6.95 -6.86
C GLU A 57 -2.42 -6.76 -5.70
N VAL A 58 -2.40 -5.55 -5.13
CA VAL A 58 -1.58 -5.23 -3.96
C VAL A 58 -2.36 -4.36 -3.01
N THR A 59 -2.17 -4.58 -1.72
CA THR A 59 -2.81 -3.75 -0.69
C THR A 59 -1.76 -2.96 0.07
N PHE A 60 -1.88 -1.64 0.02
CA PHE A 60 -1.12 -0.73 0.86
C PHE A 60 -1.96 -0.33 2.06
N ARG A 61 -1.33 -0.22 3.23
CA ARG A 61 -1.99 0.10 4.50
C ARG A 61 -1.35 1.32 5.12
N PHE A 62 -2.15 2.14 5.80
CA PHE A 62 -1.70 3.41 6.34
C PHE A 62 -2.14 3.56 7.79
N SER A 63 -1.35 4.30 8.58
CA SER A 63 -1.70 4.60 9.97
C SER A 63 -2.80 5.66 10.10
N ALA A 64 -2.98 6.49 9.08
CA ALA A 64 -4.00 7.52 9.04
C ALA A 64 -4.77 7.54 7.70
N PRO A 65 -6.06 7.90 7.70
CA PRO A 65 -6.84 8.03 6.46
C PRO A 65 -6.34 9.17 5.57
N THR A 66 -5.72 10.20 6.17
CA THR A 66 -5.07 11.30 5.44
C THR A 66 -3.86 10.82 4.64
N ASP A 67 -3.11 9.84 5.14
CA ASP A 67 -1.94 9.29 4.46
C ASP A 67 -2.36 8.48 3.22
N ARG A 68 -3.43 7.66 3.35
CA ARG A 68 -4.07 6.98 2.21
C ARG A 68 -4.56 7.99 1.16
N SER A 69 -5.17 9.07 1.62
CA SER A 69 -5.70 10.12 0.72
C SER A 69 -4.58 10.84 -0.02
N ARG A 70 -3.47 11.13 0.68
CA ARG A 70 -2.27 11.70 0.09
C ARG A 70 -1.64 10.76 -0.93
N PHE A 71 -1.52 9.47 -0.61
CA PHE A 71 -1.05 8.44 -1.53
C PHE A 71 -1.85 8.44 -2.83
N ARG A 72 -3.19 8.41 -2.75
CA ARG A 72 -4.06 8.49 -3.94
C ARG A 72 -3.80 9.74 -4.77
N SER A 73 -3.67 10.89 -4.10
CA SER A 73 -3.41 12.17 -4.77
C SER A 73 -2.05 12.17 -5.49
N GLU A 74 -0.99 11.73 -4.83
CA GLU A 74 0.35 11.68 -5.42
C GLU A 74 0.45 10.64 -6.54
N ALA A 75 -0.16 9.47 -6.36
CA ALA A 75 -0.18 8.42 -7.38
C ALA A 75 -0.91 8.88 -8.66
N ARG A 76 -2.05 9.59 -8.53
CA ARG A 76 -2.75 10.20 -9.68
C ARG A 76 -1.96 11.34 -10.32
N ARG A 77 -1.18 12.08 -9.54
CA ARG A 77 -0.37 13.21 -10.04
C ARG A 77 0.86 12.74 -10.82
N LEU A 78 1.48 11.65 -10.39
CA LEU A 78 2.80 11.22 -10.87
C LEU A 78 2.76 10.08 -11.88
N LEU A 79 1.74 9.21 -11.80
CA LEU A 79 1.68 8.02 -12.63
C LEU A 79 0.70 8.24 -13.79
N PRO A 80 1.01 7.74 -15.00
CA PRO A 80 0.12 7.85 -16.15
C PRO A 80 -1.26 7.24 -15.88
N ASP A 81 -2.30 7.83 -16.46
CA ASP A 81 -3.65 7.26 -16.41
C ASP A 81 -3.64 5.82 -16.96
N GLY A 82 -4.34 4.92 -16.26
CA GLY A 82 -4.44 3.51 -16.62
C GLY A 82 -3.23 2.64 -16.25
N SER A 83 -2.13 3.22 -15.75
CA SER A 83 -0.96 2.45 -15.28
C SER A 83 -1.24 1.65 -13.99
N TRP A 84 -2.26 2.06 -13.24
CA TRP A 84 -2.78 1.36 -12.08
C TRP A 84 -4.27 1.68 -11.91
N THR A 85 -5.00 0.85 -11.16
CA THR A 85 -6.41 1.07 -10.84
C THR A 85 -6.67 0.77 -9.38
N GLU A 86 -7.41 1.64 -8.70
CA GLU A 86 -7.92 1.35 -7.36
C GLU A 86 -9.11 0.39 -7.46
N LEU A 87 -9.04 -0.72 -6.72
CA LEU A 87 -10.09 -1.74 -6.69
C LEU A 87 -11.01 -1.57 -5.48
N ARG A 88 -10.44 -1.34 -4.31
CA ARG A 88 -11.16 -1.22 -3.03
C ARG A 88 -10.33 -0.49 -1.98
N SER A 89 -10.99 -0.02 -0.93
CA SER A 89 -10.34 0.50 0.27
C SER A 89 -11.14 0.16 1.51
N ASP A 90 -10.45 -0.02 2.63
CA ASP A 90 -11.05 -0.31 3.93
C ASP A 90 -10.40 0.56 5.02
N ASP A 91 -11.16 0.93 6.04
CA ASP A 91 -10.68 1.69 7.20
C ASP A 91 -10.38 0.78 8.41
N ASN A 92 -10.71 -0.51 8.31
CA ASN A 92 -10.58 -1.52 9.36
C ASN A 92 -9.87 -2.79 8.86
N ASP A 93 -8.87 -2.65 7.99
CA ASP A 93 -8.04 -3.74 7.44
C ASP A 93 -6.63 -3.69 8.04
N PRO A 94 -6.44 -4.13 9.30
CA PRO A 94 -5.17 -4.04 9.99
C PRO A 94 -4.09 -4.86 9.29
N ALA A 95 -2.87 -4.33 9.29
CA ALA A 95 -1.72 -5.04 8.75
C ALA A 95 -1.42 -6.29 9.56
N THR A 96 -0.88 -7.32 8.90
CA THR A 96 -0.44 -8.56 9.54
C THR A 96 1.06 -8.77 9.34
N ARG A 97 1.71 -9.49 10.26
CA ARG A 97 3.12 -9.84 10.14
C ARG A 97 3.34 -10.73 8.91
N GLN A 98 4.26 -10.32 8.05
CA GLN A 98 4.57 -11.02 6.79
C GLN A 98 5.73 -12.00 6.91
N ARG A 99 6.51 -11.93 7.99
CA ARG A 99 7.59 -12.86 8.33
C ARG A 99 7.53 -13.15 9.83
N SER A 100 7.47 -14.42 10.19
CA SER A 100 7.64 -14.93 11.55
C SER A 100 9.12 -15.14 11.87
#